data_AF-A0A520EQX2-F1
#
_entry.id   AF-A0A520EQX2-F1
#
_cell.length_a   1.000
_cell.length_b   1.000
_cell.length_c   1.000
_cell.angle_alpha   90.00
_cell.angle_beta   90.00
_cell.angle_gamma   90.00
#
_symmetry.space_group_name_H-M   'P 1'
#
loop_
_entity.id
_entity.type
_entity.pdbx_description
1 polymer ?
#
loop_
_entity_poly.entity_id
_entity_poly.type
_entity_poly.pdbx_seq_one_letter_code
_entity_poly.pdbx_strand_id
1 'polypeptide(L)'
;MPDSSDVAQARVFAHMLAAEIASTSSRIEVSENYAHKAFRVGDPRSAKWHTDEARAQKQALYELHRQLDALHSRFQISTGEPEPVC
;
A
#
# COMPACT_ATOMS: atom_id res chain seq x y z
N MET A 1 18.16 9.24 20.65
CA MET A 1 16.73 8.91 20.79
C MET A 1 15.97 9.93 19.97
N PRO A 2 15.03 9.53 19.09
CA PRO A 2 14.14 10.49 18.43
C PRO A 2 13.35 11.25 19.49
N ASP A 3 13.13 12.54 19.28
CA ASP A 3 12.32 13.34 20.21
C ASP A 3 10.87 12.87 20.18
N SER A 4 10.11 13.13 21.25
CA SER A 4 8.69 12.75 21.36
C SER A 4 7.86 13.28 20.17
N SER A 5 8.22 14.46 19.66
CA SER A 5 7.64 15.07 18.46
C SER A 5 7.93 14.27 17.18
N ASP A 6 9.17 13.77 17.01
CA ASP A 6 9.55 12.98 15.83
C ASP A 6 8.81 11.66 15.79
N VAL A 7 8.64 11.02 16.95
CA VAL A 7 7.87 9.77 17.08
C VAL A 7 6.39 10.00 16.76
N ALA A 8 5.80 11.10 17.25
CA ALA A 8 4.41 11.44 16.94
C ALA A 8 4.21 11.68 15.44
N GLN A 9 5.11 12.43 14.81
CA GLN A 9 5.07 12.68 13.37
C GLN A 9 5.27 11.39 12.56
N ALA A 10 6.20 10.53 12.97
CA ALA A 10 6.41 9.23 12.33
C ALA A 10 5.16 8.33 12.40
N ARG A 11 4.39 8.36 13.50
CA ARG A 11 3.11 7.64 13.60
C ARG A 11 2.07 8.16 12.61
N VAL A 12 2.00 9.48 12.40
CA VAL A 12 1.10 10.08 11.39
C VAL A 12 1.49 9.61 9.99
N PHE A 13 2.78 9.65 9.66
CA PHE A 13 3.26 9.14 8.36
C PHE A 13 2.99 7.64 8.18
N ALA A 14 3.18 6.83 9.22
CA ALA A 14 2.87 5.40 9.17
C ALA A 14 1.39 5.15 8.87
N HIS A 15 0.49 5.93 9.49
CA HIS A 15 -0.94 5.85 9.22
C HIS A 15 -1.29 6.25 7.78
N MET A 16 -0.67 7.31 7.27
CA MET A 16 -0.85 7.74 5.87
C MET A 16 -0.35 6.66 4.88
N LEU A 17 0.82 6.06 5.14
CA LEU A 17 1.35 4.96 4.32
C LEU A 17 0.41 3.74 4.35
N ALA A 18 -0.15 3.39 5.52
CA ALA A 18 -1.11 2.29 5.63
C ALA A 18 -2.39 2.56 4.82
N ALA A 19 -2.91 3.79 4.84
CA ALA A 19 -4.05 4.19 4.03
C ALA A 19 -3.74 4.12 2.52
N GLU A 20 -2.55 4.57 2.11
CA GLU A 20 -2.12 4.50 0.70
C GLU A 20 -1.89 3.05 0.22
N ILE A 21 -1.37 2.18 1.10
CA ILE A 21 -1.26 0.73 0.86
C ILE A 21 -2.64 0.12 0.60
N ALA A 22 -3.63 0.43 1.44
CA ALA A 22 -5.01 -0.05 1.25
C ALA A 22 -5.61 0.46 -0.06
N SER A 23 -5.45 1.75 -0.36
CA SER A 23 -5.91 2.38 -1.61
C SER A 23 -5.26 1.74 -2.84
N THR A 24 -3.93 1.57 -2.84
CA THR A 24 -3.17 0.96 -3.94
C THR A 24 -3.57 -0.50 -4.13
N SER A 25 -3.80 -1.24 -3.05
CA SER A 25 -4.27 -2.63 -3.11
C SER A 25 -5.62 -2.74 -3.81
N SER A 26 -6.58 -1.87 -3.45
CA SER A 26 -7.89 -1.81 -4.13
C SER A 26 -7.77 -1.46 -5.62
N ARG A 27 -6.87 -0.53 -5.98
CA ARG A 27 -6.61 -0.18 -7.39
C ARG A 27 -6.05 -1.36 -8.20
N ILE A 28 -5.20 -2.19 -7.59
CA ILE A 28 -4.67 -3.41 -8.23
C ILE A 28 -5.82 -4.36 -8.55
N GLU A 29 -6.67 -4.66 -7.56
CA GLU A 29 -7.84 -5.54 -7.76
C GLU A 29 -8.76 -5.04 -8.87
N VAL A 30 -9.02 -3.74 -8.91
CA VAL A 30 -9.83 -3.10 -9.95
C VAL A 30 -9.17 -3.25 -11.33
N SER A 31 -7.87 -3.00 -11.43
CA SER A 31 -7.13 -3.12 -12.69
C SER A 31 -7.09 -4.57 -13.19
N GLU A 32 -6.88 -5.53 -12.31
CA GLU A 32 -6.92 -6.96 -12.65
C GLU A 32 -8.31 -7.40 -13.11
N ASN A 33 -9.37 -6.93 -12.45
CA ASN A 33 -10.74 -7.19 -12.86
C ASN A 33 -11.04 -6.61 -14.25
N TYR A 34 -10.56 -5.40 -14.55
CA TYR A 34 -10.71 -4.81 -15.88
C TYR A 34 -9.91 -5.54 -16.95
N ALA A 35 -8.69 -5.99 -16.66
CA ALA A 35 -7.92 -6.83 -17.56
C ALA A 35 -8.69 -8.13 -17.88
N HIS A 36 -9.24 -8.79 -16.86
CA HIS A 36 -10.04 -10.00 -17.01
C HIS A 36 -11.29 -9.77 -17.86
N LYS A 37 -12.02 -8.67 -17.63
CA LYS A 37 -13.17 -8.27 -18.45
C LYS A 37 -12.78 -8.02 -19.91
N ALA A 38 -11.68 -7.31 -20.15
CA ALA A 38 -11.19 -7.01 -21.50
C ALA A 38 -10.80 -8.29 -22.26
N PHE A 39 -10.16 -9.26 -21.60
CA PHE A 39 -9.91 -10.58 -22.20
C PHE A 39 -11.21 -11.30 -22.59
N ARG A 40 -12.23 -11.28 -21.72
CA ARG A 40 -13.51 -11.95 -22.00
C ARG A 40 -14.27 -11.37 -23.19
N VAL A 41 -14.13 -10.07 -23.46
CA VAL A 41 -14.79 -9.40 -24.59
C VAL A 41 -13.90 -9.33 -25.85
N GLY A 42 -12.70 -9.91 -25.81
CA GLY A 42 -11.80 -9.94 -26.96
C GLY A 42 -11.13 -8.60 -27.27
N ASP A 43 -10.90 -7.74 -26.26
CA ASP A 43 -10.16 -6.48 -26.40
C ASP A 43 -8.72 -6.62 -25.85
N PRO A 44 -7.77 -7.08 -26.68
CA PRO A 44 -6.40 -7.34 -26.22
C PRO A 44 -5.63 -6.06 -25.87
N ARG A 45 -6.00 -4.91 -26.45
CA ARG A 45 -5.33 -3.63 -26.16
C ARG A 45 -5.67 -3.17 -24.75
N SER A 46 -6.96 -3.16 -24.41
CA SER A 46 -7.40 -2.79 -23.06
C SER A 46 -6.92 -3.81 -22.02
N ALA A 47 -6.93 -5.11 -22.35
CA ALA A 47 -6.41 -6.15 -21.47
C ALA A 47 -4.92 -5.93 -21.13
N LYS A 48 -4.11 -5.61 -22.15
CA LYS A 48 -2.69 -5.27 -21.95
C LYS A 48 -2.53 -4.03 -21.09
N TRP A 49 -3.25 -2.96 -21.39
CA TRP A 49 -3.18 -1.70 -20.63
C TRP A 49 -3.47 -1.91 -19.14
N HIS A 50 -4.59 -2.57 -18.81
CA HIS A 50 -4.95 -2.85 -17.43
C HIS A 50 -3.98 -3.81 -16.72
N THR A 51 -3.38 -4.76 -17.45
CA THR A 51 -2.35 -5.64 -16.91
C THR A 51 -1.06 -4.87 -16.58
N ASP A 52 -0.63 -3.99 -17.48
CA ASP A 52 0.56 -3.16 -17.29
C ASP A 52 0.34 -2.16 -16.13
N GLU A 53 -0.86 -1.59 -16.00
CA GLU A 53 -1.25 -0.73 -14.88
C GLU A 53 -1.23 -1.48 -13.54
N ALA A 54 -1.84 -2.68 -13.46
CA ALA A 54 -1.80 -3.51 -12.25
C ALA A 54 -0.35 -3.86 -11.85
N ARG A 55 0.52 -4.11 -12.82
CA ARG A 55 1.95 -4.38 -12.57
C ARG A 55 2.67 -3.16 -12.00
N ALA A 56 2.43 -1.97 -12.55
CA ALA A 56 3.00 -0.72 -12.04
C ALA A 56 2.53 -0.45 -10.60
N GLN A 57 1.24 -0.65 -10.32
CA GLN A 57 0.69 -0.49 -8.97
C GLN A 57 1.25 -1.51 -7.98
N LYS A 58 1.49 -2.77 -8.38
CA LYS A 58 2.19 -3.76 -7.53
C LYS A 58 3.60 -3.32 -7.17
N GLN A 59 4.35 -2.75 -8.13
CA GLN A 59 5.68 -2.20 -7.84
C GLN A 59 5.61 -1.04 -6.85
N ALA A 60 4.66 -0.13 -7.01
CA ALA A 60 4.41 0.95 -6.05
C ALA A 60 4.05 0.41 -4.66
N LEU A 61 3.19 -0.61 -4.59
CA LEU A 61 2.78 -1.27 -3.35
C LEU A 61 3.98 -1.86 -2.59
N TYR A 62 4.90 -2.52 -3.29
CA TYR A 62 6.13 -3.03 -2.68
C TYR A 62 6.98 -1.90 -2.06
N GLU A 63 7.12 -0.78 -2.76
CA GLU A 63 7.89 0.36 -2.26
C GLU A 63 7.19 1.03 -1.06
N LEU A 64 5.86 1.12 -1.06
CA LEU A 64 5.10 1.63 0.10
C LEU A 64 5.30 0.75 1.35
N HIS A 65 5.25 -0.58 1.19
CA HIS A 65 5.55 -1.50 2.29
C HIS A 65 6.98 -1.33 2.79
N ARG A 66 7.95 -1.25 1.88
CA ARG A 66 9.36 -1.02 2.24
C ARG A 66 9.54 0.30 3.02
N GLN A 67 8.85 1.37 2.63
CA GLN A 67 8.90 2.65 3.34
C GLN A 67 8.29 2.56 4.74
N LEU A 68 7.15 1.87 4.88
CA LEU A 68 6.52 1.64 6.17
C LEU A 68 7.43 0.81 7.10
N ASP A 69 8.04 -0.25 6.58
CA ASP A 69 8.98 -1.09 7.34
C ASP A 69 10.21 -0.30 7.79
N ALA A 70 10.77 0.54 6.89
CA ALA A 70 11.89 1.41 7.22
C ALA A 70 11.52 2.44 8.31
N LEU A 71 10.30 2.98 8.26
CA LEU A 71 9.79 3.91 9.26
C LEU A 71 9.60 3.24 10.62
N HIS A 72 9.00 2.06 10.65
CA HIS A 72 8.84 1.25 11.87
C HIS A 72 10.20 0.87 12.48
N SER A 73 11.15 0.43 11.65
CA SER A 73 12.50 0.06 12.10
C SER A 73 13.24 1.25 12.72
N ARG A 74 13.16 2.43 12.10
CA ARG A 74 13.84 3.64 12.56
C ARG A 74 13.28 4.20 13.87
N PHE A 75 11.95 4.20 14.01
CA PHE A 75 11.28 4.83 15.16
C PHE A 75 10.79 3.84 16.22
N GLN A 76 11.06 2.54 16.04
CA GLN A 76 10.62 1.46 16.92
C GLN A 76 9.10 1.54 17.17
N ILE A 77 8.36 1.86 16.12
CA ILE A 77 6.90 1.92 16.18
C ILE A 77 6.40 0.49 16.21
N SER A 78 6.07 -0.02 17.40
CA SER A 78 5.37 -1.30 17.52
C SER A 78 4.02 -1.19 16.80
N THR A 79 3.72 -2.17 15.95
CA THR A 79 2.38 -2.41 15.37
C THR A 79 1.37 -2.91 16.42
N GLY A 80 1.52 -2.48 17.67
CA GLY A 80 0.83 -3.00 18.83
C GLY A 80 -0.67 -2.94 18.64
N GLU A 81 -1.31 -4.11 18.69
CA GLU A 81 -2.71 -4.24 19.06
C GLU A 81 -2.99 -3.37 20.30
N PRO A 82 -4.18 -2.75 20.39
CA PRO A 82 -4.54 -1.98 21.57
C PRO A 82 -4.44 -2.90 22.80
N GLU A 83 -3.61 -2.52 23.78
CA GLU A 83 -3.56 -3.24 25.05
C GLU A 83 -4.96 -3.26 25.68
N PRO A 84 -5.43 -4.42 26.16
CA PRO A 84 -6.71 -4.50 26.83
C PRO A 84 -6.61 -3.71 28.15
N VAL A 85 -7.45 -2.69 28.26
CA VAL A 85 -7.65 -1.96 29.52
C VAL A 85 -8.27 -2.95 30.52
N CYS A 86 -7.53 -3.30 31.57
CA CYS A 86 -8.04 -4.05 32.72
C CYS A 86 -9.07 -3.25 33.51
#